data_AF-A0A1B9MXC1-F1
#
_entry.id   AF-A0A1B9MXC1-F1
#
_cell.length_a   1.000
_cell.length_b   1.000
_cell.length_c   1.000
_cell.angle_alpha   90.00
_cell.angle_beta   90.00
_cell.angle_gamma   90.00
#
_symmetry.space_group_name_H-M   'P 1'
#
loop_
_entity.id
_entity.type
_entity.pdbx_description
1 polymer ?
#
loop_
_entity_poly.entity_id
_entity_poly.type
_entity_poly.pdbx_seq_one_letter_code
_entity_poly.pdbx_strand_id
1 'polypeptide(L)'
;MNIPYITLLNLSERPGLIELSQLVAQDGEIPIDSNLLEVIINGCDVSSWLSDDVIKANRAISRINESIADTEAEINGFLRQRGHKLPLVKVPRLLTDWARIIVRYKLHRNRVSDEKSDPIVRDYKQVLGFLKMVAEGKYSLGIDDALPVAGGVPKQTGPVRVFDMNTLRDFGR
;
A
#
# COMPACT_ATOMS: atom_id res chain seq x y z
N MET A 1 -2.88 21.10 -1.97
CA MET A 1 -2.45 20.41 -0.75
C MET A 1 -2.09 18.98 -1.15
N ASN A 2 -0.89 18.49 -0.82
CA ASN A 2 -0.52 17.11 -1.08
C ASN A 2 -1.30 16.21 -0.11
N ILE A 3 -2.06 15.23 -0.61
CA ILE A 3 -2.80 14.30 0.23
C ILE A 3 -1.88 13.10 0.46
N PRO A 4 -1.45 12.83 1.70
CA PRO A 4 -0.58 11.71 1.97
C PRO A 4 -1.28 10.37 1.71
N TYR A 5 -0.54 9.32 1.36
CA TYR A 5 -1.13 7.99 1.12
C TYR A 5 -1.62 7.35 2.42
N ILE A 6 -0.95 7.67 3.52
CA ILE A 6 -1.28 7.21 4.86
C ILE A 6 -0.94 8.31 5.87
N THR A 7 -1.75 8.40 6.93
CA THR A 7 -1.54 9.35 8.03
C THR A 7 -1.19 8.62 9.32
N LEU A 8 -0.66 9.36 10.29
CA LEU A 8 -0.44 8.86 11.64
C LEU A 8 -1.74 8.33 12.28
N LEU A 9 -2.87 8.99 12.02
CA LEU A 9 -4.19 8.54 12.48
C LEU A 9 -4.55 7.16 11.89
N ASN A 10 -4.34 6.95 10.59
CA ASN A 10 -4.59 5.65 9.95
C ASN A 10 -3.75 4.51 10.57
N LEU A 11 -2.52 4.83 11.01
CA LEU A 11 -1.64 3.88 11.69
C LEU A 11 -2.07 3.62 13.14
N SER A 12 -2.59 4.64 13.83
CA SER A 12 -3.11 4.53 15.19
C SER A 12 -4.33 3.62 15.28
N GLU A 13 -5.16 3.57 14.23
CA GLU A 13 -6.28 2.64 14.12
C GLU A 13 -5.82 1.22 13.75
N ARG A 14 -4.89 1.11 12.80
CA ARG A 14 -4.32 -0.15 12.30
C ARG A 14 -2.87 0.06 11.88
N PRO A 15 -1.88 -0.57 12.54
CA PRO A 15 -2.02 -1.73 13.43
C PRO A 15 -2.56 -1.44 14.84
N GLY A 16 -2.51 -0.20 15.32
CA GLY A 16 -2.90 0.13 16.70
C GLY A 16 -1.79 0.86 17.45
N LEU A 17 -2.17 1.64 18.46
CA LEU A 17 -1.24 2.44 19.29
C LEU A 17 -0.23 1.60 20.09
N ILE A 18 -0.66 0.44 20.60
CA ILE A 18 0.22 -0.45 21.38
C ILE A 18 1.36 -0.97 20.51
N GLU A 19 1.02 -1.46 19.31
CA GLU A 19 2.04 -1.91 18.36
C GLU A 19 2.95 -0.74 17.97
N LEU A 20 2.39 0.41 17.59
CA LEU A 20 3.20 1.58 17.22
C LEU A 20 4.16 2.02 18.33
N SER A 21 3.71 2.03 19.58
CA SER A 21 4.56 2.33 20.73
C SER A 21 5.78 1.39 20.79
N GLN A 22 5.54 0.09 20.64
CA GLN A 22 6.60 -0.92 20.67
C GLN A 22 7.55 -0.80 19.49
N LEU A 23 7.05 -0.52 18.29
CA LEU A 23 7.87 -0.45 17.07
C LEU A 23 8.83 0.74 17.05
N VAL A 24 8.44 1.84 17.68
CA VAL A 24 9.21 3.08 17.62
C VAL A 24 10.23 3.21 18.76
N ALA A 25 10.09 2.38 19.79
CA ALA A 25 11.09 2.23 20.84
C ALA A 25 12.43 1.77 20.26
N GLN A 26 13.52 2.47 20.58
CA GLN A 26 14.86 2.05 20.19
C GLN A 26 15.44 1.00 21.14
N ASP A 27 16.57 0.39 20.75
CA ASP A 27 17.27 -0.58 21.58
C ASP A 27 17.63 0.02 22.95
N GLY A 28 17.08 -0.56 24.01
CA GLY A 28 17.26 -0.08 25.39
C GLY A 28 16.27 1.00 25.85
N GLU A 29 15.36 1.46 24.99
CA GLU A 29 14.26 2.36 25.39
C GLU A 29 13.05 1.54 25.87
N ILE A 30 12.36 2.06 26.88
CA ILE A 30 11.03 1.55 27.27
C ILE A 30 10.00 2.12 26.28
N PRO A 31 9.09 1.30 25.73
CA PRO A 31 8.01 1.78 24.88
C PRO A 31 7.18 2.87 25.57
N ILE A 32 6.78 3.88 24.80
CA ILE A 32 6.01 5.03 25.30
C ILE A 32 4.59 4.59 25.66
N ASP A 33 3.95 5.24 26.64
CA ASP A 33 2.55 4.96 26.94
C ASP A 33 1.66 5.20 25.70
N SER A 34 0.86 4.19 25.32
CA SER A 34 -0.05 4.29 24.18
C SER A 34 -1.10 5.38 24.35
N ASN A 35 -1.51 5.69 25.59
CA ASN A 35 -2.46 6.77 25.88
C ASN A 35 -1.82 8.14 25.64
N LEU A 36 -0.54 8.32 25.98
CA LEU A 36 0.19 9.56 25.67
C LEU A 36 0.29 9.75 24.15
N LEU A 37 0.59 8.69 23.41
CA LEU A 37 0.59 8.74 21.94
C LEU A 37 -0.80 9.11 21.41
N GLU A 38 -1.88 8.54 21.94
CA GLU A 38 -3.25 8.88 21.55
C GLU A 38 -3.57 10.36 21.76
N VAL A 39 -3.25 10.89 22.95
CA VAL A 39 -3.46 12.30 23.31
C VAL A 39 -2.74 13.22 22.32
N ILE A 40 -1.47 12.94 22.01
CA ILE A 40 -0.71 13.76 21.08
C ILE A 40 -1.25 13.65 19.65
N ILE A 41 -1.60 12.45 19.18
CA ILE A 41 -2.13 12.21 17.83
C ILE A 41 -3.45 12.95 17.61
N ASN A 42 -4.31 12.99 18.63
CA ASN A 42 -5.58 13.70 18.59
C ASN A 42 -5.45 15.21 18.86
N GLY A 43 -4.24 15.71 19.12
CA GLY A 43 -4.00 17.13 19.43
C GLY A 43 -4.62 17.58 20.75
N CYS A 44 -4.78 16.66 21.71
CA CYS A 44 -5.33 16.94 23.03
C CYS A 44 -4.28 17.54 23.96
N ASP A 45 -4.73 18.05 25.10
CA ASP A 45 -3.84 18.63 26.12
C ASP A 45 -2.93 17.56 26.75
N VAL A 46 -1.65 17.88 26.86
CA VAL A 46 -0.60 17.01 27.43
C VAL A 46 -0.10 17.50 28.79
N SER A 47 -0.70 18.56 29.36
CA SER A 47 -0.25 19.19 30.62
C SER A 47 -0.21 18.25 31.82
N SER A 48 -1.00 17.17 31.81
CA SER A 48 -1.02 16.13 32.85
C SER A 48 0.16 15.15 32.78
N TRP A 49 0.98 15.21 31.73
CA TRP A 49 2.09 14.29 31.49
C TRP A 49 3.44 14.91 31.84
N LEU A 50 4.42 14.06 32.17
CA LEU A 50 5.79 14.51 32.42
C LEU A 50 6.42 15.04 31.12
N SER A 51 7.11 16.19 31.21
CA SER A 51 7.76 16.83 30.06
C SER A 51 8.72 15.91 29.32
N ASP A 52 9.46 15.07 30.06
CA ASP A 52 10.41 14.12 29.47
C ASP A 52 9.71 13.05 28.62
N ASP A 53 8.54 12.60 29.05
CA ASP A 53 7.76 11.59 28.31
C ASP A 53 7.10 12.19 27.08
N VAL A 54 6.63 13.45 27.17
CA VAL A 54 6.13 14.22 26.01
C VAL A 54 7.24 14.41 24.98
N ILE A 55 8.48 14.72 25.39
CA ILE A 55 9.63 14.83 24.49
C ILE A 55 9.92 13.50 23.79
N LYS A 56 9.94 12.38 24.52
CA LYS A 56 10.14 11.04 23.94
C LYS A 56 9.03 10.70 22.94
N ALA A 57 7.77 10.97 23.28
CA ALA A 57 6.62 10.74 22.42
C ALA A 57 6.68 11.56 21.12
N ASN A 58 7.05 12.84 21.21
CA ASN A 58 7.24 13.68 20.02
C ASN A 58 8.39 13.18 19.13
N ARG A 59 9.50 12.72 19.71
CA ARG A 59 10.58 12.09 18.92
C ARG A 59 10.11 10.82 18.22
N ALA A 60 9.31 9.99 18.90
CA ALA A 60 8.72 8.81 18.30
C ALA A 60 7.80 9.16 17.13
N ILE A 61 6.92 10.15 17.29
CA ILE A 61 6.04 10.64 16.23
C ILE A 61 6.83 11.16 15.03
N SER A 62 7.93 11.89 15.25
CA SER A 62 8.81 12.33 14.16
C SER A 62 9.37 11.16 13.36
N ARG A 63 9.82 10.08 14.02
CA ARG A 63 10.32 8.86 13.33
C ARG A 63 9.22 8.19 12.51
N ILE A 64 7.97 8.16 13.00
CA ILE A 64 6.84 7.63 12.23
C ILE A 64 6.59 8.48 10.99
N ASN A 65 6.59 9.81 11.14
CA ASN A 65 6.39 10.73 10.02
C ASN A 65 7.50 10.63 8.97
N GLU A 66 8.76 10.44 9.38
CA GLU A 66 9.87 10.13 8.46
C GLU A 66 9.60 8.83 7.69
N SER A 67 9.17 7.76 8.37
CA SER A 67 8.84 6.49 7.72
C SER A 67 7.65 6.60 6.74
N ILE A 68 6.65 7.43 7.06
CA ILE A 68 5.55 7.77 6.14
C ILE A 68 6.12 8.47 4.91
N ALA A 69 6.93 9.51 5.08
CA ALA A 69 7.52 10.27 3.97
C ALA A 69 8.39 9.39 3.06
N ASP A 70 9.21 8.51 3.64
CA ASP A 70 10.02 7.55 2.88
C ASP A 70 9.15 6.56 2.10
N THR A 71 8.04 6.12 2.68
CA THR A 71 7.06 5.24 2.02
C THR A 71 6.37 5.95 0.86
N GLU A 72 6.01 7.22 1.02
CA GLU A 72 5.45 8.02 -0.07
C GLU A 72 6.44 8.19 -1.22
N ALA A 73 7.70 8.51 -0.91
CA ALA A 73 8.74 8.64 -1.92
C ALA A 73 8.93 7.35 -2.73
N GLU A 74 8.92 6.20 -2.05
CA GLU A 74 9.05 4.88 -2.66
C GLU A 74 7.86 4.55 -3.58
N ILE A 75 6.62 4.69 -3.10
CA ILE A 75 5.42 4.48 -3.92
C ILE A 75 5.41 5.43 -5.12
N ASN A 76 5.74 6.71 -4.89
CA ASN A 76 5.82 7.71 -5.94
C ASN A 76 6.80 7.34 -7.06
N GLY A 77 7.89 6.63 -6.74
CA GLY A 77 8.82 6.11 -7.75
C GLY A 77 8.12 5.19 -8.76
N PHE A 78 7.34 4.22 -8.28
CA PHE A 78 6.59 3.29 -9.14
C PHE A 78 5.49 4.00 -9.93
N LEU A 79 4.77 4.92 -9.29
CA LEU A 79 3.68 5.65 -9.96
C LEU A 79 4.19 6.59 -11.06
N ARG A 80 5.33 7.26 -10.84
CA ARG A 80 6.00 8.06 -11.87
C ARG A 80 6.46 7.21 -13.04
N GLN A 81 7.01 6.02 -12.78
CA GLN A 81 7.41 5.08 -13.82
C GLN A 81 6.24 4.68 -14.72
N ARG A 82 5.04 4.51 -14.14
CA ARG A 82 3.81 4.27 -14.90
C ARG A 82 3.33 5.48 -15.70
N GLY A 83 3.75 6.70 -15.33
CA GLY A 83 3.33 7.96 -15.94
C GLY A 83 2.18 8.66 -15.21
N HIS A 84 1.85 8.27 -13.98
CA HIS A 84 0.89 9.03 -13.17
C HIS A 84 1.43 10.43 -12.87
N LYS A 85 0.57 11.43 -12.98
CA LYS A 85 0.88 12.80 -12.55
C LYS A 85 0.77 12.87 -11.02
N LEU A 86 1.85 13.31 -10.39
CA LEU A 86 1.90 13.48 -8.93
C LEU A 86 1.92 14.98 -8.57
N PRO A 87 1.32 15.38 -7.43
CA PRO A 87 0.61 14.52 -6.47
C PRO A 87 -0.72 13.99 -7.03
N LEU A 88 -1.15 12.81 -6.58
CA LEU A 88 -2.43 12.24 -6.99
C LEU A 88 -3.58 13.14 -6.52
N VAL A 89 -4.57 13.36 -7.38
CA VAL A 89 -5.78 14.14 -7.04
C VAL A 89 -6.65 13.36 -6.04
N LYS A 90 -6.74 12.04 -6.22
CA LYS A 90 -7.48 11.13 -5.35
C LYS A 90 -6.62 9.92 -5.04
N VAL A 91 -6.48 9.60 -3.75
CA VAL A 91 -5.78 8.41 -3.29
C VAL A 91 -6.76 7.22 -3.26
N PRO A 92 -6.55 6.16 -4.05
CA PRO A 92 -7.29 4.92 -3.93
C PRO A 92 -7.05 4.27 -2.57
N ARG A 93 -8.09 3.69 -1.96
CA ARG A 93 -8.00 2.99 -0.66
C ARG A 93 -6.90 1.91 -0.65
N LEU A 94 -6.70 1.23 -1.80
CA LEU A 94 -5.66 0.22 -1.96
C LEU A 94 -4.25 0.78 -1.72
N LEU A 95 -3.96 2.01 -2.17
CA LEU A 95 -2.66 2.64 -1.92
C LEU A 95 -2.45 2.95 -0.44
N THR A 96 -3.52 3.30 0.29
CA THR A 96 -3.44 3.46 1.76
C THR A 96 -3.12 2.15 2.47
N ASP A 97 -3.72 1.04 2.04
CA ASP A 97 -3.43 -0.28 2.62
C ASP A 97 -1.99 -0.73 2.32
N TRP A 98 -1.49 -0.48 1.11
CA TRP A 98 -0.10 -0.77 0.74
C TRP A 98 0.90 0.10 1.49
N ALA A 99 0.62 1.41 1.61
CA ALA A 99 1.44 2.32 2.39
C ALA A 99 1.51 1.89 3.86
N ARG A 100 0.41 1.41 4.44
CA ARG A 100 0.40 0.84 5.80
C ARG A 100 1.38 -0.31 5.95
N ILE A 101 1.36 -1.26 5.02
CA ILE A 101 2.23 -2.45 5.05
C ILE A 101 3.70 -2.03 4.97
N ILE A 102 4.03 -1.10 4.07
CA ILE A 102 5.41 -0.62 3.90
C ILE A 102 5.88 0.14 5.15
N VAL A 103 5.09 1.07 5.69
CA VAL A 103 5.44 1.79 6.92
C VAL A 103 5.65 0.81 8.07
N ARG A 104 4.71 -0.13 8.26
CA ARG A 104 4.83 -1.16 9.30
C ARG A 104 6.13 -1.94 9.16
N TYR A 105 6.49 -2.36 7.94
CA TYR A 105 7.77 -3.04 7.68
C TYR A 105 8.97 -2.15 8.02
N LYS A 106 8.99 -0.90 7.56
CA LYS A 106 10.10 0.05 7.79
C LYS A 106 10.33 0.38 9.27
N LEU A 107 9.26 0.47 10.06
CA LEU A 107 9.38 0.70 11.51
C LEU A 107 10.01 -0.49 12.24
N HIS A 108 9.93 -1.72 11.70
CA HIS A 108 10.62 -2.87 12.26
C HIS A 108 12.12 -2.90 11.86
N ARG A 109 12.88 -1.92 12.33
CA ARG A 109 14.30 -1.68 11.96
C ARG A 109 15.25 -2.88 12.09
N ASN A 110 15.10 -3.68 13.14
CA ASN A 110 16.03 -4.77 13.49
C ASN A 110 15.53 -6.14 13.01
N ARG A 111 14.56 -6.16 12.10
CA ARG A 111 13.91 -7.39 11.67
C ARG A 111 14.72 -8.09 10.58
N VAL A 112 15.45 -9.12 10.97
CA VAL A 112 16.08 -10.06 10.04
C VAL A 112 15.28 -11.36 10.12
N SER A 113 14.39 -11.59 9.16
CA SER A 113 13.59 -12.83 9.07
C SER A 113 13.25 -13.17 7.64
N ASP A 114 13.03 -14.47 7.39
CA ASP A 114 12.64 -14.99 6.10
C ASP A 114 11.13 -14.77 5.87
N GLU A 115 10.73 -14.55 4.60
CA GLU A 115 9.35 -14.38 4.17
C GLU A 115 8.44 -15.55 4.59
N LYS A 116 9.00 -16.76 4.63
CA LYS A 116 8.23 -17.97 4.97
C LYS A 116 7.77 -17.99 6.42
N SER A 117 8.56 -17.39 7.31
CA SER A 117 8.31 -17.36 8.75
C SER A 117 7.64 -16.07 9.20
N ASP A 118 7.67 -15.03 8.36
CA ASP A 118 7.35 -13.68 8.78
C ASP A 118 6.28 -13.02 7.91
N PRO A 119 5.04 -12.86 8.42
CA PRO A 119 3.96 -12.28 7.65
C PRO A 119 4.23 -10.83 7.24
N ILE A 120 4.99 -10.05 8.02
CA ILE A 120 5.22 -8.63 7.72
C ILE A 120 6.23 -8.48 6.58
N VAL A 121 7.28 -9.30 6.56
CA VAL A 121 8.24 -9.35 5.44
C VAL A 121 7.55 -9.84 4.16
N ARG A 122 6.71 -10.88 4.28
CA ARG A 122 5.93 -11.43 3.16
C ARG A 122 4.98 -10.39 2.56
N ASP A 123 4.17 -9.74 3.39
CA ASP A 123 3.18 -8.77 2.95
C ASP A 123 3.88 -7.56 2.28
N TYR A 124 5.02 -7.11 2.82
CA TYR A 124 5.84 -6.06 2.21
C TYR A 124 6.31 -6.44 0.80
N LYS A 125 6.90 -7.63 0.63
CA LYS A 125 7.38 -8.06 -0.68
C LYS A 125 6.25 -8.32 -1.68
N GLN A 126 5.09 -8.78 -1.20
CA GLN A 126 3.88 -8.88 -2.01
C GLN A 126 3.45 -7.51 -2.52
N VAL A 127 3.42 -6.48 -1.66
CA VAL A 127 3.11 -5.10 -2.04
C VAL A 127 4.12 -4.55 -3.06
N LEU A 128 5.43 -4.77 -2.84
CA LEU A 128 6.44 -4.39 -3.83
C LEU A 128 6.22 -5.09 -5.19
N GLY A 129 5.79 -6.35 -5.19
CA GLY A 129 5.41 -7.07 -6.39
C GLY A 129 4.25 -6.42 -7.14
N PHE A 130 3.18 -6.03 -6.43
CA PHE A 130 2.06 -5.31 -7.03
C PHE A 130 2.46 -3.93 -7.55
N LEU A 131 3.27 -3.18 -6.81
CA LEU A 131 3.78 -1.88 -7.26
C LEU A 131 4.62 -1.99 -8.55
N LYS A 132 5.42 -3.06 -8.69
CA LYS A 132 6.09 -3.38 -9.95
C LYS A 132 5.10 -3.69 -11.08
N MET A 133 4.04 -4.47 -10.82
CA MET A 133 3.00 -4.72 -11.83
C MET A 133 2.26 -3.44 -12.23
N VAL A 134 2.05 -2.50 -11.32
CA VAL A 134 1.50 -1.16 -11.62
C VAL A 134 2.45 -0.39 -12.53
N ALA A 135 3.75 -0.33 -12.17
CA ALA A 135 4.76 0.34 -13.00
C ALA A 135 4.85 -0.26 -14.42
N GLU A 136 4.70 -1.58 -14.54
CA GLU A 136 4.65 -2.31 -15.82
C GLU A 136 3.31 -2.17 -16.57
N GLY A 137 2.28 -1.57 -15.96
CA GLY A 137 0.95 -1.44 -16.54
C GLY A 137 0.13 -2.73 -16.57
N LYS A 138 0.54 -3.77 -15.83
CA LYS A 138 -0.17 -5.05 -15.69
C LYS A 138 -1.25 -5.02 -14.61
N TYR A 139 -1.15 -4.07 -13.69
CA TYR A 139 -2.14 -3.86 -12.64
C TYR A 139 -2.63 -2.40 -12.69
N SER A 140 -3.94 -2.20 -12.69
CA SER A 140 -4.55 -0.87 -12.68
C SER A 140 -4.95 -0.47 -11.26
N LEU A 141 -4.71 0.80 -10.93
CA LEU A 141 -5.16 1.39 -9.66
C LEU A 141 -6.59 1.95 -9.73
N GLY A 142 -7.24 1.82 -10.89
CA GLY A 142 -8.58 2.37 -11.13
C GLY A 142 -8.62 3.90 -11.18
N ILE A 143 -7.46 4.56 -11.34
CA ILE A 143 -7.31 6.01 -11.44
C ILE A 143 -6.59 6.37 -12.73
N ASP A 144 -7.29 7.06 -13.62
CA ASP A 144 -6.75 7.56 -14.90
C ASP A 144 -6.03 6.50 -15.76
N ASP A 145 -6.23 5.22 -15.48
CA ASP A 145 -5.66 4.14 -16.25
C ASP A 145 -6.51 3.93 -17.50
N ALA A 146 -5.93 4.23 -18.66
CA ALA A 146 -6.51 3.79 -19.92
C ALA A 146 -6.56 2.26 -19.90
N LEU A 147 -7.76 1.71 -19.63
CA LEU A 147 -7.99 0.28 -19.73
C LEU A 147 -7.73 -0.12 -21.19
N PRO A 148 -6.99 -1.21 -21.45
CA PRO A 148 -6.95 -1.75 -22.80
C PRO A 148 -8.40 -2.00 -23.23
N VAL A 149 -8.74 -1.56 -24.45
CA VAL A 149 -10.06 -1.78 -25.02
C VAL A 149 -10.37 -3.26 -24.83
N ALA A 150 -11.47 -3.57 -24.11
CA ALA A 150 -11.91 -4.94 -23.90
C ALA A 150 -11.82 -5.65 -25.25
N GLY A 151 -11.04 -6.76 -25.30
CA GLY A 151 -10.62 -7.41 -26.53
C GLY A 151 -11.78 -7.43 -27.53
N GLY A 152 -11.55 -6.84 -28.71
CA GLY A 152 -12.61 -6.54 -29.66
C GLY A 152 -13.50 -7.75 -29.93
N VAL A 153 -14.74 -7.50 -30.37
CA VAL A 153 -15.74 -8.54 -30.64
C VAL A 153 -15.10 -9.73 -31.36
N PRO A 154 -15.37 -10.98 -30.91
CA PRO A 154 -14.81 -12.16 -31.55
C PRO A 154 -15.11 -12.12 -33.04
N LYS A 155 -14.07 -11.91 -33.85
CA LYS A 155 -14.17 -11.93 -35.31
C LYS A 155 -14.12 -13.38 -35.76
N GLN A 156 -15.30 -13.98 -35.92
CA GLN A 156 -15.43 -15.25 -36.59
C GLN A 156 -15.38 -14.99 -38.10
N THR A 157 -14.24 -15.31 -38.72
CA THR A 157 -14.11 -15.32 -40.18
C THR A 157 -13.98 -16.77 -40.63
N GLY A 158 -15.02 -17.25 -41.31
CA GLY A 158 -15.06 -18.56 -41.94
C GLY A 158 -16.15 -18.55 -43.01
N PRO A 159 -16.01 -19.35 -44.07
CA PRO A 159 -17.10 -19.53 -45.02
C PRO A 159 -18.35 -19.99 -44.27
N VAL A 160 -19.51 -19.48 -44.66
CA VAL A 160 -20.82 -19.91 -44.16
C VAL A 160 -21.02 -21.37 -44.59
N ARG A 161 -20.51 -22.32 -43.80
CA ARG A 161 -20.84 -23.74 -43.94
C ARG A 161 -22.07 -24.00 -43.09
N VAL A 162 -23.24 -23.74 -43.66
CA VAL A 162 -24.48 -24.27 -43.12
C VAL A 162 -24.46 -25.77 -43.40
N PHE A 163 -24.62 -26.60 -42.37
CA PHE A 163 -24.85 -28.03 -42.54
C PHE A 163 -26.25 -28.21 -43.12
N ASP A 164 -26.36 -28.25 -44.44
CA ASP A 164 -27.56 -28.60 -45.16
C ASP A 164 -27.39 -29.96 -45.87
N MET A 165 -28.50 -30.53 -46.35
CA MET A 165 -28.45 -31.84 -47.00
C MET A 165 -27.66 -31.83 -48.33
N ASN A 166 -27.35 -30.66 -48.90
CA ASN A 166 -26.57 -30.54 -50.12
C ASN A 166 -25.06 -30.48 -49.84
N THR A 167 -24.66 -29.88 -48.73
CA THR A 167 -23.26 -29.68 -48.30
C THR A 167 -22.67 -30.91 -47.57
N LEU A 168 -23.52 -31.85 -47.14
CA LEU A 168 -23.12 -33.08 -46.44
C LEU A 168 -23.01 -34.33 -47.34
N ARG A 169 -23.29 -34.24 -48.65
CA ARG A 169 -23.36 -35.40 -49.56
C ARG A 169 -22.04 -36.17 -49.72
N ASP A 170 -20.92 -35.49 -49.50
CA ASP A 170 -19.57 -36.05 -49.66
C ASP A 170 -18.96 -36.49 -48.31
N PHE A 171 -19.68 -36.30 -47.20
CA PHE A 171 -19.25 -36.76 -45.88
C PHE A 171 -19.74 -38.20 -45.64
N GLY A 172 -18.82 -39.13 -45.39
CA GLY A 172 -19.14 -40.52 -45.04
C GLY A 172 -18.99 -41.56 -46.15
N ARG A 173 -18.23 -41.27 -47.21
CA ARG A 173 -17.67 -42.31 -48.09
C ARG A 173 -16.35 -42.85 -47.56
#